data_AF-A0A5Z1UXG8-F1
#
_entry.id   AF-A0A5Z1UXG8-F1
#
_cell.length_a   1.000
_cell.length_b   1.000
_cell.length_c   1.000
_cell.angle_alpha   90.00
_cell.angle_beta   90.00
_cell.angle_gamma   90.00
#
_symmetry.space_group_name_H-M   'P 1'
#
loop_
_entity.id
_entity.type
_entity.pdbx_description
1 polymer ?
#
loop_
_entity_poly.entity_id
_entity_poly.type
_entity_poly.pdbx_seq_one_letter_code
_entity_poly.pdbx_strand_id
1 'polypeptide(L)'
;MSIIIANRTDGTGSRLISLMNAMYLAKILNKQVKFTWKNYIPFTKDSDTNNFRKVENDNVSILGLCVESHTEIFSKNFIDKYFLESINGSIFGIDGKVYTNFDLFLKELKVNKYDYISVPLSDLSTRVFKDIDDLEYRKYMQNIWKDIEFSESVKKIVNMAKQTCMKFKDFICIHIRSGDAIYDYAEFRKFNLQSIYHATPCEIAIGIIQKNKNKNIVLVGDDLLSIRQIAKFCNFKNVFVMEDFRNSNQLSNMELFFYDVIFMSYAKILYGTNSAVVRLANYIGNQKFINNYSVFNEKELYDIIKENIEKFNTSNSQKAFSYFHLFIVSKKINISKENLIEFLEKALEYDYENDKYRIHLIDVLLNHNEFSKANEMLKTILLTRESEYLKTLFLKGWIGVVYSNLFDIYLKSSCLQYPYIAYVAMHILKFRTSLQIQNLNN
;
A
#
# COMPACT_ATOMS: atom_id res chain seq x y z
N MET A 1 -8.57 32.99 -11.21
CA MET A 1 -8.13 31.85 -12.05
C MET A 1 -7.69 30.77 -11.09
N SER A 2 -8.21 29.54 -11.18
CA SER A 2 -7.91 28.50 -10.19
C SER A 2 -6.43 28.09 -10.17
N ILE A 3 -5.89 27.82 -8.97
CA ILE A 3 -4.54 27.33 -8.71
C ILE A 3 -4.56 25.80 -8.62
N ILE A 4 -3.59 25.12 -9.23
CA ILE A 4 -3.40 23.68 -9.02
C ILE A 4 -2.64 23.46 -7.72
N ILE A 5 -3.14 22.61 -6.83
CA ILE A 5 -2.57 22.41 -5.49
C ILE A 5 -2.28 20.93 -5.23
N ALA A 6 -1.07 20.65 -4.72
CA ALA A 6 -0.76 19.40 -4.04
C ALA A 6 -0.90 19.60 -2.53
N ASN A 7 -1.81 18.88 -1.88
CA ASN A 7 -2.19 19.11 -0.49
C ASN A 7 -2.31 17.85 0.37
N ARG A 8 -1.63 16.77 -0.03
CA ARG A 8 -1.61 15.52 0.75
C ARG A 8 -0.83 15.68 2.05
N THR A 9 -1.22 14.88 3.04
CA THR A 9 -0.65 14.89 4.40
C THR A 9 -0.04 13.55 4.83
N ASP A 10 0.04 12.55 3.93
CA ASP A 10 0.61 11.22 4.19
C ASP A 10 2.14 11.18 3.97
N GLY A 11 2.76 10.02 3.74
CA GLY A 11 4.22 9.91 3.62
C GLY A 11 4.82 10.69 2.43
N THR A 12 6.09 11.08 2.54
CA THR A 12 6.80 11.94 1.55
C THR A 12 6.69 11.44 0.11
N GLY A 13 6.75 10.12 -0.14
CA GLY A 13 6.58 9.58 -1.49
C GLY A 13 5.20 9.89 -2.11
N SER A 14 4.13 9.80 -1.33
CA SER A 14 2.79 10.15 -1.80
C SER A 14 2.66 11.66 -2.07
N ARG A 15 3.24 12.49 -1.19
CA ARG A 15 3.24 13.94 -1.34
C ARG A 15 4.02 14.39 -2.57
N LEU A 16 5.19 13.81 -2.83
CA LEU A 16 6.01 14.08 -4.01
C LEU A 16 5.29 13.68 -5.31
N ILE A 17 4.62 12.52 -5.35
CA ILE A 17 3.82 12.13 -6.52
C ILE A 17 2.69 13.15 -6.77
N SER A 18 1.96 13.55 -5.72
CA SER A 18 0.89 14.56 -5.84
C SER A 18 1.44 15.92 -6.31
N LEU A 19 2.61 16.34 -5.81
CA LEU A 19 3.31 17.54 -6.27
C LEU A 19 3.68 17.44 -7.75
N MET A 20 4.25 16.32 -8.19
CA MET A 20 4.62 16.11 -9.59
C MET A 20 3.38 16.12 -10.50
N ASN A 21 2.29 15.47 -10.07
CA ASN A 21 1.01 15.51 -10.77
C ASN A 21 0.47 16.94 -10.87
N ALA A 22 0.59 17.74 -9.79
CA ALA A 22 0.16 19.13 -9.76
C ALA A 22 0.97 20.00 -10.73
N MET A 23 2.28 19.81 -10.80
CA MET A 23 3.15 20.50 -11.75
C MET A 23 2.84 20.10 -13.20
N TYR A 24 2.55 18.82 -13.47
CA TYR A 24 2.11 18.34 -14.77
C TYR A 24 0.79 19.00 -15.20
N LEU A 25 -0.23 18.93 -14.32
CA LEU A 25 -1.56 19.46 -14.61
C LEU A 25 -1.53 21.00 -14.78
N ALA A 26 -0.74 21.70 -13.98
CA ALA A 26 -0.55 23.13 -14.11
C ALA A 26 0.09 23.52 -15.45
N LYS A 27 1.05 22.73 -15.93
CA LYS A 27 1.69 22.96 -17.23
C LYS A 27 0.70 22.80 -18.38
N ILE A 28 -0.06 21.70 -18.42
CA ILE A 28 -1.02 21.46 -19.52
C ILE A 28 -2.21 22.43 -19.50
N LEU A 29 -2.60 22.93 -18.32
CA LEU A 29 -3.68 23.92 -18.17
C LEU A 29 -3.20 25.37 -18.25
N ASN A 30 -1.90 25.61 -18.37
CA ASN A 30 -1.27 26.94 -18.24
C ASN A 30 -1.75 27.69 -16.98
N LYS A 31 -1.60 27.05 -15.82
CA LYS A 31 -2.02 27.55 -14.50
C LYS A 31 -0.84 27.64 -13.54
N GLN A 32 -1.03 28.40 -12.45
CA GLN A 32 -0.11 28.38 -11.33
C GLN A 32 -0.21 27.06 -10.56
N VAL A 33 0.92 26.59 -10.04
CA VAL A 33 1.01 25.44 -9.14
C VAL A 33 1.51 25.90 -7.78
N LYS A 34 0.91 25.34 -6.73
CA LYS A 34 1.34 25.50 -5.34
C LYS A 34 1.34 24.14 -4.63
N PHE A 35 1.96 24.07 -3.47
CA PHE A 35 1.81 22.92 -2.57
C PHE A 35 1.73 23.32 -1.11
N THR A 36 1.02 22.53 -0.32
CA THR A 36 1.06 22.60 1.14
C THR A 36 1.82 21.40 1.69
N TRP A 37 2.46 21.55 2.84
CA TRP A 37 3.24 20.48 3.46
C TRP A 37 3.01 20.46 4.98
N LYS A 38 1.79 20.11 5.37
CA LYS A 38 1.39 20.07 6.78
C LYS A 38 2.09 18.95 7.53
N ASN A 39 2.15 19.08 8.84
CA ASN A 39 2.65 18.03 9.73
C ASN A 39 1.92 16.71 9.46
N TYR A 40 2.68 15.63 9.39
CA TYR A 40 2.13 14.29 9.26
C TYR A 40 1.29 13.95 10.48
N ILE A 41 0.11 13.37 10.24
CA ILE A 41 -0.74 12.84 11.30
C ILE A 41 -0.67 11.32 11.18
N PRO A 42 -0.06 10.63 12.16
CA PRO A 42 0.10 9.18 12.09
C PRO A 42 -1.24 8.45 12.15
N PHE A 43 -1.36 7.40 11.33
CA PHE A 43 -2.49 6.48 11.35
C PHE A 43 -2.31 5.30 12.34
N THR A 44 -1.16 5.24 13.02
CA THR A 44 -0.76 4.11 13.88
C THR A 44 -0.65 4.55 15.33
N LYS A 45 -0.89 3.61 16.27
CA LYS A 45 -0.90 3.88 17.72
C LYS A 45 0.46 4.34 18.25
N ASP A 46 1.55 3.76 17.72
CA ASP A 46 2.92 4.02 18.14
C ASP A 46 3.74 4.50 16.94
N SER A 47 3.58 5.77 16.59
CA SER A 47 4.32 6.36 15.48
C SER A 47 5.70 6.82 15.93
N ASP A 48 6.61 5.89 16.18
CA ASP A 48 8.03 6.26 16.16
C ASP A 48 8.41 6.47 14.69
N THR A 49 8.25 7.70 14.22
CA THR A 49 8.70 8.18 12.91
C THR A 49 10.23 8.33 12.85
N ASN A 50 10.94 8.06 13.95
CA ASN A 50 12.37 8.20 14.08
C ASN A 50 13.05 6.82 14.05
N ASN A 51 13.91 6.62 13.05
CA ASN A 51 14.72 5.41 12.82
C ASN A 51 13.89 4.15 12.53
N PHE A 52 13.52 3.38 13.54
CA PHE A 52 12.85 2.09 13.39
C PHE A 52 11.50 2.09 14.08
N ARG A 53 10.50 1.47 13.45
CA ARG A 53 9.21 1.22 14.10
C ARG A 53 9.34 0.04 15.05
N LYS A 54 8.86 0.22 16.27
CA LYS A 54 8.79 -0.86 17.26
C LYS A 54 7.65 -1.81 16.90
N VAL A 55 7.92 -3.10 17.07
CA VAL A 55 6.93 -4.18 17.01
C VAL A 55 6.99 -4.84 18.38
N GLU A 56 5.85 -4.95 19.07
CA GLU A 56 5.83 -5.39 20.48
C GLU A 56 6.29 -6.85 20.64
N ASN A 57 6.05 -7.70 19.64
CA ASN A 57 6.13 -9.15 19.76
C ASN A 57 7.02 -9.85 18.72
N ASP A 58 7.58 -9.11 17.77
CA ASP A 58 8.46 -9.66 16.75
C ASP A 58 9.83 -8.94 16.82
N ASN A 59 10.94 -9.69 16.90
CA ASN A 59 12.29 -9.14 16.74
C ASN A 59 12.49 -8.69 15.28
N VAL A 60 11.83 -7.61 14.87
CA VAL A 60 11.79 -7.11 13.49
C VAL A 60 12.29 -5.68 13.43
N SER A 61 13.11 -5.38 12.42
CA SER A 61 13.65 -4.05 12.19
C SER A 61 12.95 -3.41 11.00
N ILE A 62 11.83 -2.72 11.28
CA ILE A 62 11.06 -1.99 10.26
C ILE A 62 11.54 -0.55 10.14
N LEU A 63 11.96 -0.13 8.95
CA LEU A 63 12.31 1.26 8.68
C LEU A 63 11.14 2.20 8.95
N GLY A 64 11.47 3.33 9.59
CA GLY A 64 10.54 4.41 9.83
C GLY A 64 10.08 5.09 8.54
N LEU A 65 9.08 5.95 8.70
CA LEU A 65 8.37 6.61 7.61
C LEU A 65 9.04 7.97 7.36
N CYS A 66 9.38 8.28 6.11
CA CYS A 66 9.84 9.62 5.73
C CYS A 66 8.63 10.58 5.70
N VAL A 67 8.64 11.56 6.60
CA VAL A 67 7.57 12.54 6.86
C VAL A 67 8.11 13.92 7.24
N GLU A 68 9.38 14.16 6.93
CA GLU A 68 10.13 15.36 7.27
C GLU A 68 9.48 16.62 6.70
N SER A 69 9.80 17.77 7.31
CA SER A 69 9.22 19.05 6.90
C SER A 69 9.67 19.44 5.49
N HIS A 70 8.94 20.36 4.87
CA HIS A 70 9.29 20.88 3.55
C HIS A 70 10.67 21.59 3.55
N THR A 71 11.09 22.17 4.68
CA THR A 71 12.40 22.84 4.81
C THR A 71 13.58 21.88 4.77
N GLU A 72 13.39 20.63 5.23
CA GLU A 72 14.41 19.59 5.14
C GLU A 72 14.51 19.01 3.73
N ILE A 73 13.40 19.01 2.98
CA ILE A 73 13.31 18.35 1.67
C ILE A 73 13.67 19.29 0.51
N PHE A 74 13.17 20.52 0.52
CA PHE A 74 13.25 21.44 -0.61
C PHE A 74 14.25 22.57 -0.39
N SER A 75 14.75 23.15 -1.47
CA SER A 75 15.56 24.37 -1.42
C SER A 75 14.70 25.56 -0.96
N LYS A 76 15.34 26.57 -0.37
CA LYS A 76 14.66 27.83 -0.02
C LYS A 76 13.97 28.45 -1.23
N ASN A 77 14.64 28.50 -2.38
CA ASN A 77 14.08 29.06 -3.61
C ASN A 77 12.81 28.32 -4.08
N PHE A 78 12.79 26.99 -3.95
CA PHE A 78 11.61 26.19 -4.29
C PHE A 78 10.44 26.49 -3.37
N ILE A 79 10.72 26.58 -2.07
CA ILE A 79 9.73 26.91 -1.04
C ILE A 79 9.15 28.30 -1.32
N ASP A 80 9.99 29.32 -1.45
CA ASP A 80 9.57 30.71 -1.71
C ASP A 80 8.70 30.81 -2.97
N LYS A 81 8.98 29.99 -3.99
CA LYS A 81 8.25 29.97 -5.26
C LYS A 81 6.91 29.23 -5.19
N TYR A 82 6.87 28.04 -4.58
CA TYR A 82 5.75 27.11 -4.73
C TYR A 82 5.00 26.77 -3.44
N PHE A 83 5.59 26.97 -2.28
CA PHE A 83 4.95 26.62 -1.02
C PHE A 83 3.80 27.58 -0.69
N LEU A 84 2.77 27.04 -0.05
CA LEU A 84 1.61 27.75 0.47
C LEU A 84 1.33 27.22 1.88
N GLU A 85 1.35 28.12 2.87
CA GLU A 85 1.14 27.77 4.29
C GLU A 85 -0.28 27.21 4.53
N SER A 86 -1.29 27.85 3.95
CA SER A 86 -2.69 27.48 4.10
C SER A 86 -3.50 27.71 2.83
N ILE A 87 -4.53 26.89 2.63
CA ILE A 87 -5.47 26.99 1.52
C ILE A 87 -6.69 27.76 2.02
N ASN A 88 -6.95 28.93 1.43
CA ASN A 88 -8.09 29.78 1.79
C ASN A 88 -9.00 29.91 0.57
N GLY A 89 -10.06 29.11 0.52
CA GLY A 89 -11.00 29.13 -0.59
C GLY A 89 -11.58 27.75 -0.91
N SER A 90 -12.41 27.73 -1.95
CA SER A 90 -13.08 26.53 -2.45
C SER A 90 -12.08 25.61 -3.17
N ILE A 91 -12.17 24.30 -2.90
CA ILE A 91 -11.28 23.27 -3.46
C ILE A 91 -12.11 22.30 -4.29
N PHE A 92 -11.66 22.06 -5.52
CA PHE A 92 -12.09 20.92 -6.32
C PHE A 92 -11.13 19.74 -6.14
N GLY A 93 -11.62 18.63 -5.60
CA GLY A 93 -10.84 17.39 -5.49
C GLY A 93 -10.99 16.51 -6.73
N ILE A 94 -9.87 16.13 -7.34
CA ILE A 94 -9.84 15.12 -8.42
C ILE A 94 -9.83 13.68 -7.84
N ASP A 95 -9.51 13.50 -6.56
CA ASP A 95 -9.36 12.16 -5.97
C ASP A 95 -10.62 11.30 -6.10
N GLY A 96 -10.43 10.03 -6.43
CA GLY A 96 -11.52 9.07 -6.72
C GLY A 96 -12.27 9.30 -8.04
N LYS A 97 -12.02 10.38 -8.79
CA LYS A 97 -12.68 10.65 -10.08
C LYS A 97 -11.97 9.97 -11.25
N VAL A 98 -12.75 9.52 -12.22
CA VAL A 98 -12.28 8.96 -13.49
C VAL A 98 -13.00 9.67 -14.63
N TYR A 99 -12.23 10.21 -15.56
CA TYR A 99 -12.70 10.89 -16.76
C TYR A 99 -12.35 10.06 -17.99
N THR A 100 -13.34 9.84 -18.85
CA THR A 100 -13.13 9.14 -20.13
C THR A 100 -12.28 9.96 -21.10
N ASN A 101 -12.29 11.29 -20.97
CA ASN A 101 -11.38 12.19 -21.66
C ASN A 101 -11.11 13.47 -20.85
N PHE A 102 -10.02 14.17 -21.19
CA PHE A 102 -9.59 15.40 -20.53
C PHE A 102 -10.59 16.56 -20.70
N ASP A 103 -11.31 16.62 -21.83
CA ASP A 103 -12.30 17.66 -22.10
C ASP A 103 -13.47 17.67 -21.13
N LEU A 104 -13.89 16.50 -20.61
CA LEU A 104 -14.93 16.41 -19.58
C LEU A 104 -14.52 17.11 -18.29
N PHE A 105 -13.26 16.93 -17.89
CA PHE A 105 -12.71 17.65 -16.74
C PHE A 105 -12.66 19.15 -16.99
N LEU A 106 -12.28 19.60 -18.19
CA LEU A 106 -12.32 21.02 -18.56
C LEU A 106 -13.74 21.59 -18.51
N LYS A 107 -14.76 20.82 -18.93
CA LYS A 107 -16.17 21.21 -18.84
C LYS A 107 -16.61 21.38 -17.38
N GLU A 108 -16.25 20.43 -16.51
CA GLU A 108 -16.59 20.51 -15.08
C GLU A 108 -15.97 21.75 -14.41
N LEU A 109 -14.73 22.06 -14.74
CA LEU A 109 -14.04 23.28 -14.27
C LEU A 109 -14.62 24.58 -14.82
N LYS A 110 -15.34 24.56 -15.95
CA LYS A 110 -16.03 25.74 -16.51
C LYS A 110 -17.35 26.01 -15.82
N VAL A 111 -18.08 24.94 -15.46
CA VAL A 111 -19.40 25.04 -14.79
C VAL A 111 -19.24 25.54 -13.37
N ASN A 112 -18.25 24.99 -12.65
CA ASN A 112 -18.04 25.29 -11.24
C ASN A 112 -16.76 26.11 -11.06
N LYS A 113 -16.88 27.28 -10.42
CA LYS A 113 -15.73 28.12 -10.09
C LYS A 113 -15.14 27.68 -8.76
N TYR A 114 -13.88 27.24 -8.80
CA TYR A 114 -13.11 26.90 -7.62
C TYR A 114 -11.84 27.76 -7.52
N ASP A 115 -11.39 28.04 -6.32
CA ASP A 115 -10.13 28.75 -6.07
C ASP A 115 -8.93 27.82 -6.30
N TYR A 116 -9.08 26.55 -5.92
CA TYR A 116 -8.04 25.53 -6.01
C TYR A 116 -8.53 24.24 -6.67
N ILE A 117 -7.62 23.54 -7.35
CA ILE A 117 -7.83 22.20 -7.89
C ILE A 117 -6.80 21.27 -7.23
N SER A 118 -7.27 20.41 -6.33
CA SER A 118 -6.46 19.42 -5.62
C SER A 118 -6.22 18.18 -6.46
N VAL A 119 -4.95 17.78 -6.54
CA VAL A 119 -4.47 16.72 -7.44
C VAL A 119 -4.20 15.43 -6.67
N PRO A 120 -4.59 14.25 -7.18
CA PRO A 120 -4.58 13.04 -6.40
C PRO A 120 -3.20 12.40 -6.38
N LEU A 121 -3.05 11.40 -5.52
CA LEU A 121 -1.92 10.46 -5.57
C LEU A 121 -1.98 9.58 -6.82
N SER A 122 -3.17 9.28 -7.34
CA SER A 122 -3.38 8.38 -8.50
C SER A 122 -2.66 8.85 -9.76
N ASP A 123 -2.19 7.90 -10.58
CA ASP A 123 -1.56 8.18 -11.87
C ASP A 123 -2.55 8.89 -12.81
N LEU A 124 -2.20 10.08 -13.30
CA LEU A 124 -3.14 10.86 -14.10
C LEU A 124 -3.46 10.18 -15.44
N SER A 125 -2.48 9.58 -16.11
CA SER A 125 -2.63 8.94 -17.43
C SER A 125 -3.41 7.62 -17.44
N THR A 126 -3.34 6.83 -16.37
CA THR A 126 -3.91 5.47 -16.37
C THR A 126 -5.15 5.35 -15.49
N ARG A 127 -5.24 6.19 -14.44
CA ARG A 127 -6.30 6.08 -13.43
C ARG A 127 -7.31 7.23 -13.50
N VAL A 128 -6.89 8.43 -13.88
CA VAL A 128 -7.75 9.62 -13.85
C VAL A 128 -8.27 9.98 -15.24
N PHE A 129 -7.40 10.16 -16.23
CA PHE A 129 -7.74 10.59 -17.58
C PHE A 129 -7.38 9.48 -18.58
N LYS A 130 -8.38 8.90 -19.26
CA LYS A 130 -8.17 7.72 -20.14
C LYS A 130 -7.54 8.03 -21.49
N ASP A 131 -7.46 9.30 -21.87
CA ASP A 131 -6.96 9.80 -23.15
C ASP A 131 -5.59 10.50 -23.06
N ILE A 132 -4.98 10.57 -21.86
CA ILE A 132 -3.61 11.05 -21.71
C ILE A 132 -2.63 9.90 -22.02
N ASP A 133 -1.71 10.14 -22.96
CA ASP A 133 -0.68 9.17 -23.31
C ASP A 133 0.27 8.90 -22.13
N ASP A 134 0.38 7.63 -21.74
CA ASP A 134 1.16 7.23 -20.57
C ASP A 134 2.68 7.40 -20.76
N LEU A 135 3.18 7.25 -22.00
CA LEU A 135 4.61 7.41 -22.29
C LEU A 135 5.02 8.88 -22.26
N GLU A 136 4.21 9.77 -22.83
CA GLU A 136 4.39 11.21 -22.74
C GLU A 136 4.30 11.67 -21.29
N TYR A 137 3.24 11.28 -20.58
CA TYR A 137 3.08 11.60 -19.16
C TYR A 137 4.31 11.17 -18.34
N ARG A 138 4.80 9.94 -18.52
CA ARG A 138 6.04 9.48 -17.84
C ARG A 138 7.26 10.34 -18.17
N LYS A 139 7.47 10.72 -19.43
CA LYS A 139 8.58 11.62 -19.82
C LYS A 139 8.47 12.99 -19.14
N TYR A 140 7.26 13.53 -19.02
CA TYR A 140 7.03 14.78 -18.30
C TYR A 140 7.36 14.64 -16.81
N MET A 141 6.94 13.55 -16.18
CA MET A 141 7.21 13.30 -14.76
C MET A 141 8.73 13.24 -14.48
N GLN A 142 9.52 12.62 -15.36
CA GLN A 142 10.99 12.62 -15.25
C GLN A 142 11.59 14.03 -15.32
N ASN A 143 11.04 14.91 -16.18
CA ASN A 143 11.51 16.29 -16.29
C ASN A 143 11.09 17.12 -15.07
N ILE A 144 9.84 16.97 -14.61
CA ILE A 144 9.36 17.63 -13.39
C ILE A 144 10.24 17.26 -12.19
N TRP A 145 10.64 16.00 -12.05
CA TRP A 145 11.57 15.60 -10.99
C TRP A 145 12.89 16.37 -11.02
N LYS A 146 13.45 16.61 -12.22
CA LYS A 146 14.70 17.38 -12.38
C LYS A 146 14.52 18.86 -12.06
N ASP A 147 13.31 19.40 -12.25
CA ASP A 147 12.96 20.79 -11.97
C ASP A 147 12.65 21.05 -10.48
N ILE A 148 12.42 20.00 -9.69
CA ILE A 148 12.28 20.14 -8.24
C ILE A 148 13.66 20.44 -7.64
N GLU A 149 13.77 21.62 -7.02
CA GLU A 149 14.99 22.00 -6.32
C GLU A 149 14.95 21.48 -4.87
N PHE A 150 15.73 20.42 -4.63
CA PHE A 150 15.87 19.82 -3.31
C PHE A 150 16.85 20.59 -2.40
N SER A 151 16.79 20.32 -1.09
CA SER A 151 17.78 20.79 -0.12
C SER A 151 19.16 20.17 -0.40
N GLU A 152 20.23 20.76 0.16
CA GLU A 152 21.59 20.23 -0.03
C GLU A 152 21.77 18.82 0.57
N SER A 153 21.10 18.52 1.68
CA SER A 153 21.10 17.19 2.29
C SER A 153 20.51 16.15 1.33
N VAL A 154 19.34 16.45 0.75
CA VAL A 154 18.69 15.58 -0.23
C VAL A 154 19.53 15.46 -1.51
N LYS A 155 20.13 16.54 -2.01
CA LYS A 155 21.03 16.47 -3.18
C LYS A 155 22.23 15.56 -2.93
N LYS A 156 22.83 15.64 -1.74
CA LYS A 156 23.96 14.79 -1.34
C LYS A 156 23.59 13.32 -1.38
N ILE A 157 22.45 12.94 -0.77
CA ILE A 157 22.03 11.53 -0.72
C ILE A 157 21.62 11.00 -2.10
N VAL A 158 20.95 11.82 -2.92
CA VAL A 158 20.61 11.49 -4.31
C VAL A 158 21.88 11.23 -5.12
N ASN A 159 22.91 12.07 -4.98
CA ASN A 159 24.18 11.89 -5.68
C ASN A 159 24.92 10.64 -5.22
N MET A 160 24.90 10.35 -3.91
CA MET A 160 25.47 9.12 -3.36
C MET A 160 24.82 7.87 -3.96
N ALA A 161 23.48 7.80 -3.99
CA ALA A 161 22.76 6.69 -4.59
C ALA A 161 23.07 6.51 -6.08
N LYS A 162 23.12 7.62 -6.84
CA LYS A 162 23.48 7.61 -8.26
C LYS A 162 24.87 7.01 -8.49
N GLN A 163 25.87 7.46 -7.73
CA GLN A 163 27.24 6.97 -7.84
C GLN A 163 27.33 5.46 -7.55
N THR A 164 26.60 4.97 -6.53
CA THR A 164 26.54 3.54 -6.23
C THR A 164 25.94 2.75 -7.40
N CYS A 165 24.81 3.20 -7.95
CA CYS A 165 24.13 2.51 -9.07
C CYS A 165 24.99 2.45 -10.33
N MET A 166 25.68 3.54 -10.65
CA MET A 166 26.56 3.63 -11.83
C MET A 166 27.75 2.66 -11.77
N LYS A 167 28.21 2.30 -10.56
CA LYS A 167 29.25 1.28 -10.37
C LYS A 167 28.70 -0.14 -10.51
N PHE A 168 27.46 -0.36 -10.07
CA PHE A 168 26.87 -1.69 -10.04
C PHE A 168 26.44 -2.17 -11.45
N LYS A 169 25.84 -1.29 -12.26
CA LYS A 169 25.32 -1.49 -13.64
C LYS A 169 24.43 -2.75 -13.84
N ASP A 170 23.44 -2.65 -14.73
CA ASP A 170 22.60 -3.77 -15.18
C ASP A 170 22.07 -4.71 -14.08
N PHE A 171 21.10 -4.21 -13.31
CA PHE A 171 20.46 -4.96 -12.24
C PHE A 171 18.94 -4.86 -12.30
N ILE A 172 18.28 -5.76 -11.57
CA ILE A 172 16.85 -5.64 -11.25
C ILE A 172 16.69 -5.31 -9.77
N CYS A 173 15.64 -4.55 -9.45
CA CYS A 173 15.22 -4.34 -8.08
C CYS A 173 13.95 -5.14 -7.79
N ILE A 174 13.87 -5.73 -6.61
CA ILE A 174 12.64 -6.30 -6.06
C ILE A 174 12.32 -5.54 -4.78
N HIS A 175 11.29 -4.71 -4.83
CA HIS A 175 10.76 -4.03 -3.67
C HIS A 175 9.77 -4.93 -2.94
N ILE A 176 10.06 -5.23 -1.68
CA ILE A 176 9.28 -6.08 -0.78
C ILE A 176 8.67 -5.17 0.27
N ARG A 177 7.38 -4.82 0.10
CA ARG A 177 6.66 -3.97 1.04
C ARG A 177 6.11 -4.83 2.17
N SER A 178 6.37 -4.44 3.41
CA SER A 178 5.85 -5.13 4.60
C SER A 178 5.13 -4.12 5.52
N GLY A 179 5.77 -3.74 6.62
CA GLY A 179 5.36 -2.67 7.50
C GLY A 179 3.90 -2.74 7.98
N ASP A 180 3.23 -1.60 7.97
CA ASP A 180 1.89 -1.39 8.51
C ASP A 180 0.78 -2.26 7.89
N ALA A 181 1.00 -2.81 6.71
CA ALA A 181 0.07 -3.74 6.07
C ALA A 181 0.17 -5.18 6.63
N ILE A 182 1.22 -5.49 7.40
CA ILE A 182 1.50 -6.82 7.94
C ILE A 182 1.51 -6.80 9.48
N TYR A 183 2.24 -5.85 10.09
CA TYR A 183 2.54 -5.84 11.52
C TYR A 183 1.50 -5.16 12.38
N ASP A 184 1.45 -5.57 13.65
CA ASP A 184 0.41 -5.26 14.63
C ASP A 184 0.35 -3.82 15.13
N TYR A 185 1.40 -3.04 14.96
CA TYR A 185 1.41 -1.61 15.27
C TYR A 185 0.43 -0.78 14.40
N ALA A 186 -0.16 -1.37 13.36
CA ALA A 186 -1.13 -0.72 12.48
C ALA A 186 -2.37 -1.59 12.22
N GLU A 187 -3.53 -0.93 12.13
CA GLU A 187 -4.79 -1.60 11.81
C GLU A 187 -4.90 -1.95 10.32
N PHE A 188 -4.03 -1.46 9.44
CA PHE A 188 -4.11 -1.75 7.99
C PHE A 188 -3.97 -3.24 7.67
N ARG A 189 -3.34 -4.05 8.53
CA ARG A 189 -3.35 -5.52 8.42
C ARG A 189 -4.75 -6.15 8.49
N LYS A 190 -5.74 -5.43 9.04
CA LYS A 190 -7.15 -5.83 9.12
C LYS A 190 -7.99 -5.31 7.96
N PHE A 191 -7.44 -4.55 7.02
CA PHE A 191 -8.19 -3.91 5.92
C PHE A 191 -8.48 -4.87 4.74
N ASN A 192 -8.55 -6.18 5.00
CA ASN A 192 -8.91 -7.22 4.04
C ASN A 192 -8.26 -7.03 2.64
N LEU A 193 -9.04 -7.16 1.55
CA LEU A 193 -8.59 -6.99 0.17
C LEU A 193 -8.17 -5.56 -0.17
N GLN A 194 -8.57 -4.55 0.62
CA GLN A 194 -8.12 -3.18 0.40
C GLN A 194 -6.60 -3.10 0.64
N SER A 195 -6.09 -3.63 1.76
CA SER A 195 -4.65 -3.53 2.10
C SER A 195 -3.78 -4.69 1.61
N ILE A 196 -4.35 -5.89 1.43
CA ILE A 196 -3.57 -7.12 1.24
C ILE A 196 -2.54 -7.04 0.09
N TYR A 197 -2.91 -6.41 -1.03
CA TYR A 197 -2.08 -6.28 -2.23
C TYR A 197 -1.10 -5.08 -2.20
N HIS A 198 -1.06 -4.33 -1.10
CA HIS A 198 -0.08 -3.26 -0.89
C HIS A 198 1.26 -3.80 -0.38
N ALA A 199 1.24 -4.91 0.36
CA ALA A 199 2.42 -5.61 0.84
C ALA A 199 2.84 -6.75 -0.09
N THR A 200 3.91 -7.48 0.20
CA THR A 200 4.41 -8.60 -0.61
C THR A 200 4.79 -9.76 0.31
N PRO A 201 4.16 -10.94 0.16
CA PRO A 201 4.58 -12.15 0.87
C PRO A 201 6.02 -12.48 0.52
N CYS A 202 6.80 -12.91 1.51
CA CYS A 202 8.20 -13.25 1.32
C CYS A 202 8.39 -14.33 0.25
N GLU A 203 7.47 -15.28 0.17
CA GLU A 203 7.46 -16.38 -0.78
C GLU A 203 7.31 -15.91 -2.23
N ILE A 204 6.50 -14.86 -2.48
CA ILE A 204 6.40 -14.27 -3.81
C ILE A 204 7.76 -13.67 -4.22
N ALA A 205 8.44 -12.96 -3.30
CA ALA A 205 9.77 -12.43 -3.58
C ALA A 205 10.79 -13.53 -3.88
N ILE A 206 10.77 -14.63 -3.12
CA ILE A 206 11.59 -15.83 -3.37
C ILE A 206 11.33 -16.37 -4.78
N GLY A 207 10.07 -16.51 -5.19
CA GLY A 207 9.71 -16.94 -6.54
C GLY A 207 10.27 -16.00 -7.63
N ILE A 208 10.18 -14.68 -7.44
CA ILE A 208 10.71 -13.69 -8.41
C ILE A 208 12.24 -13.82 -8.52
N ILE A 209 12.94 -14.02 -7.40
CA ILE A 209 14.39 -14.26 -7.37
C ILE A 209 14.73 -15.51 -8.18
N GLN A 210 14.03 -16.62 -7.95
CA GLN A 210 14.26 -17.88 -8.66
C GLN A 210 14.06 -17.73 -10.18
N LYS A 211 12.99 -17.03 -10.63
CA LYS A 211 12.76 -16.72 -12.06
C LYS A 211 13.87 -15.84 -12.68
N ASN A 212 14.65 -15.13 -11.88
CA ASN A 212 15.69 -14.19 -12.33
C ASN A 212 17.10 -14.53 -11.83
N LYS A 213 17.36 -15.78 -11.41
CA LYS A 213 18.60 -16.21 -10.74
C LYS A 213 19.92 -15.94 -11.48
N ASN A 214 19.88 -15.61 -12.78
CA ASN A 214 21.06 -15.30 -13.59
C ASN A 214 21.33 -13.78 -13.73
N LYS A 215 20.57 -12.92 -13.05
CA LYS A 215 20.70 -11.45 -13.11
C LYS A 215 21.18 -10.91 -11.77
N ASN A 216 21.84 -9.76 -11.74
CA ASN A 216 22.06 -9.05 -10.49
C ASN A 216 20.72 -8.58 -9.92
N ILE A 217 20.42 -8.96 -8.69
CA ILE A 217 19.16 -8.65 -8.00
C ILE A 217 19.47 -7.86 -6.73
N VAL A 218 18.79 -6.73 -6.53
CA VAL A 218 18.86 -5.96 -5.29
C VAL A 218 17.50 -5.97 -4.62
N LEU A 219 17.44 -6.48 -3.39
CA LEU A 219 16.24 -6.51 -2.57
C LEU A 219 16.13 -5.21 -1.76
N VAL A 220 14.97 -4.57 -1.83
CA VAL A 220 14.70 -3.28 -1.18
C VAL A 220 13.37 -3.37 -0.43
N GLY A 221 13.26 -2.71 0.72
CA GLY A 221 12.01 -2.66 1.46
C GLY A 221 12.21 -2.22 2.90
N ASP A 222 11.12 -2.20 3.65
CA ASP A 222 11.06 -1.66 5.01
C ASP A 222 11.44 -2.68 6.09
N ASP A 223 11.21 -3.97 5.87
CA ASP A 223 11.63 -5.04 6.80
C ASP A 223 13.03 -5.57 6.49
N LEU A 224 14.03 -5.01 7.17
CA LEU A 224 15.43 -5.32 6.91
C LEU A 224 15.80 -6.77 7.24
N LEU A 225 15.20 -7.35 8.27
CA LEU A 225 15.51 -8.70 8.71
C LEU A 225 14.95 -9.73 7.74
N SER A 226 13.67 -9.62 7.36
CA SER A 226 13.07 -10.54 6.38
C SER A 226 13.78 -10.44 5.04
N ILE A 227 14.14 -9.24 4.58
CA ILE A 227 14.89 -9.04 3.33
C ILE A 227 16.23 -9.78 3.36
N ARG A 228 17.00 -9.64 4.46
CA ARG A 228 18.28 -10.34 4.62
C ARG A 228 18.10 -11.86 4.74
N GLN A 229 17.03 -12.31 5.38
CA GLN A 229 16.69 -13.73 5.45
C GLN A 229 16.33 -14.30 4.08
N ILE A 230 15.56 -13.58 3.25
CA ILE A 230 15.22 -14.00 1.89
C ILE A 230 16.49 -14.20 1.05
N ALA A 231 17.41 -13.23 1.09
CA ALA A 231 18.67 -13.32 0.35
C ALA A 231 19.49 -14.55 0.79
N LYS A 232 19.59 -14.79 2.11
CA LYS A 232 20.27 -15.97 2.68
C LYS A 232 19.61 -17.28 2.29
N PHE A 233 18.28 -17.34 2.33
CA PHE A 233 17.50 -18.53 1.96
C PHE A 233 17.68 -18.90 0.49
N CYS A 234 17.66 -17.90 -0.40
CA CYS A 234 17.89 -18.13 -1.83
C CYS A 234 19.35 -18.50 -2.14
N ASN A 235 20.30 -17.99 -1.34
CA ASN A 235 21.72 -18.32 -1.39
C ASN A 235 22.38 -18.16 -2.78
N PHE A 236 21.99 -17.12 -3.51
CA PHE A 236 22.60 -16.76 -4.79
C PHE A 236 23.60 -15.62 -4.61
N LYS A 237 24.82 -15.77 -5.15
CA LYS A 237 25.91 -14.78 -5.03
C LYS A 237 25.60 -13.41 -5.65
N ASN A 238 24.64 -13.38 -6.57
CA ASN A 238 24.17 -12.23 -7.31
C ASN A 238 22.87 -11.63 -6.76
N VAL A 239 22.46 -12.02 -5.55
CA VAL A 239 21.35 -11.42 -4.79
C VAL A 239 21.94 -10.61 -3.65
N PHE A 240 21.66 -9.31 -3.67
CA PHE A 240 22.14 -8.32 -2.71
C PHE A 240 20.96 -7.72 -1.96
N VAL A 241 21.20 -7.18 -0.77
CA VAL A 241 20.20 -6.40 -0.05
C VAL A 241 20.60 -4.93 -0.03
N MET A 242 19.64 -4.03 0.08
CA MET A 242 19.91 -2.58 0.07
C MET A 242 20.89 -2.15 1.18
N GLU A 243 20.86 -2.82 2.33
CA GLU A 243 21.81 -2.62 3.44
C GLU A 243 23.27 -2.98 3.09
N ASP A 244 23.54 -3.64 1.97
CA ASP A 244 24.92 -3.84 1.50
C ASP A 244 25.48 -2.57 0.81
N PHE A 245 24.61 -1.60 0.51
CA PHE A 245 24.95 -0.36 -0.19
C PHE A 245 24.75 0.91 0.64
N ARG A 246 24.04 0.82 1.77
CA ARG A 246 23.78 1.92 2.71
C ARG A 246 23.65 1.36 4.13
N ASN A 247 23.74 2.23 5.13
CA ASN A 247 23.65 1.83 6.54
C ASN A 247 22.48 2.53 7.23
N SER A 248 21.44 1.77 7.59
CA SER A 248 20.25 2.28 8.27
C SER A 248 20.50 2.88 9.65
N ASN A 249 21.64 2.58 10.29
CA ASN A 249 21.99 3.15 11.59
C ASN A 249 22.70 4.51 11.49
N GLN A 250 23.11 4.91 10.28
CA GLN A 250 23.86 6.15 10.05
C GLN A 250 23.06 7.20 9.28
N LEU A 251 22.03 6.78 8.55
CA LEU A 251 21.20 7.64 7.72
C LEU A 251 19.85 7.88 8.38
N SER A 252 19.35 9.11 8.26
CA SER A 252 17.98 9.48 8.63
C SER A 252 16.94 8.79 7.74
N ASN A 253 15.68 8.74 8.17
CA ASN A 253 14.59 8.19 7.36
C ASN A 253 14.40 8.94 6.03
N MET A 254 14.57 10.26 6.01
CA MET A 254 14.66 11.04 4.77
C MET A 254 15.77 10.53 3.85
N GLU A 255 17.00 10.40 4.36
CA GLU A 255 18.13 9.95 3.56
C GLU A 255 17.90 8.53 3.04
N LEU A 256 17.44 7.61 3.88
CA LEU A 256 17.09 6.24 3.48
C LEU A 256 16.04 6.22 2.38
N PHE A 257 14.97 7.01 2.53
CA PHE A 257 13.90 7.11 1.54
C PHE A 257 14.42 7.61 0.18
N PHE A 258 15.15 8.73 0.15
CA PHE A 258 15.68 9.27 -1.10
C PHE A 258 16.75 8.35 -1.69
N TYR A 259 17.60 7.73 -0.87
CA TYR A 259 18.59 6.76 -1.34
C TYR A 259 17.92 5.60 -2.07
N ASP A 260 16.93 4.96 -1.44
CA ASP A 260 16.24 3.79 -1.99
C ASP A 260 15.47 4.13 -3.26
N VAL A 261 14.70 5.23 -3.24
CA VAL A 261 13.92 5.69 -4.41
C VAL A 261 14.82 5.94 -5.61
N ILE A 262 15.93 6.66 -5.40
CA ILE A 262 16.89 6.93 -6.46
C ILE A 262 17.55 5.63 -6.91
N PHE A 263 17.97 4.76 -5.99
CA PHE A 263 18.62 3.50 -6.36
C PHE A 263 17.69 2.65 -7.24
N MET A 264 16.44 2.47 -6.84
CA MET A 264 15.44 1.72 -7.61
C MET A 264 15.15 2.35 -8.97
N SER A 265 15.23 3.67 -9.11
CA SER A 265 15.00 4.37 -10.39
C SER A 265 16.06 4.07 -11.47
N TYR A 266 17.22 3.52 -11.08
CA TYR A 266 18.29 3.11 -12.00
C TYR A 266 18.23 1.63 -12.38
N ALA A 267 17.31 0.85 -11.79
CA ALA A 267 17.16 -0.56 -12.13
C ALA A 267 16.69 -0.73 -13.60
N LYS A 268 17.01 -1.86 -14.23
CA LYS A 268 16.48 -2.20 -15.56
C LYS A 268 15.02 -2.65 -15.48
N ILE A 269 14.71 -3.42 -14.44
CA ILE A 269 13.38 -3.91 -14.12
C ILE A 269 13.14 -3.63 -12.64
N LEU A 270 12.01 -3.02 -12.32
CA LEU A 270 11.55 -2.80 -10.95
C LEU A 270 10.33 -3.68 -10.69
N TYR A 271 10.52 -4.70 -9.88
CA TYR A 271 9.43 -5.47 -9.29
C TYR A 271 8.97 -4.78 -8.01
N GLY A 272 7.68 -4.60 -7.83
CA GLY A 272 7.14 -4.02 -6.59
C GLY A 272 5.62 -4.03 -6.56
N THR A 273 5.03 -3.45 -5.51
CA THR A 273 3.59 -3.19 -5.45
C THR A 273 3.27 -1.77 -5.93
N ASN A 274 2.02 -1.35 -5.82
CA ASN A 274 1.62 0.05 -6.08
C ASN A 274 1.97 1.01 -4.92
N SER A 275 2.95 0.67 -4.08
CA SER A 275 3.50 1.55 -3.05
C SER A 275 3.95 2.89 -3.65
N ALA A 276 3.74 3.99 -2.93
CA ALA A 276 4.18 5.31 -3.35
C ALA A 276 5.70 5.37 -3.57
N VAL A 277 6.48 4.60 -2.80
CA VAL A 277 7.95 4.49 -2.95
C VAL A 277 8.33 3.95 -4.33
N VAL A 278 7.71 2.82 -4.72
CA VAL A 278 7.94 2.15 -6.01
C VAL A 278 7.46 3.01 -7.17
N ARG A 279 6.28 3.62 -7.02
CA ARG A 279 5.70 4.50 -8.04
C ARG A 279 6.54 5.75 -8.27
N LEU A 280 7.06 6.36 -7.20
CA LEU A 280 7.96 7.50 -7.32
C LEU A 280 9.26 7.11 -8.04
N ALA A 281 9.88 5.97 -7.67
CA ALA A 281 11.04 5.46 -8.39
C ALA A 281 10.74 5.23 -9.89
N ASN A 282 9.54 4.74 -10.22
CA ASN A 282 9.08 4.54 -11.60
C ASN A 282 8.79 5.83 -12.36
N TYR A 283 8.45 6.92 -11.67
CA TYR A 283 8.33 8.25 -12.28
C TYR A 283 9.67 8.91 -12.56
N ILE A 284 10.66 8.63 -11.71
CA ILE A 284 12.01 9.22 -11.82
C ILE A 284 12.82 8.51 -12.91
N GLY A 285 12.73 7.18 -12.97
CA GLY A 285 13.51 6.37 -13.89
C GLY A 285 12.75 5.99 -15.17
N ASN A 286 13.39 5.17 -16.00
CA ASN A 286 12.84 4.67 -17.27
C ASN A 286 12.80 3.13 -17.32
N GLN A 287 12.69 2.50 -16.16
CA GLN A 287 12.70 1.06 -15.97
C GLN A 287 11.39 0.40 -16.44
N LYS A 288 11.45 -0.90 -16.70
CA LYS A 288 10.23 -1.71 -16.82
C LYS A 288 9.69 -2.00 -15.42
N PHE A 289 8.53 -1.45 -15.09
CA PHE A 289 7.82 -1.80 -13.86
C PHE A 289 6.98 -3.07 -14.04
N ILE A 290 7.03 -3.98 -13.07
CA ILE A 290 6.21 -5.20 -13.02
C ILE A 290 5.64 -5.33 -11.60
N ASN A 291 4.31 -5.48 -11.49
CA ASN A 291 3.71 -5.70 -10.19
C ASN A 291 4.06 -7.11 -9.67
N ASN A 292 4.45 -7.24 -8.40
CA ASN A 292 4.81 -8.53 -7.80
C ASN A 292 3.73 -9.60 -8.00
N TYR A 293 2.45 -9.22 -7.89
CA TYR A 293 1.31 -10.13 -8.03
C TYR A 293 0.96 -10.47 -9.49
N SER A 294 1.57 -9.81 -10.47
CA SER A 294 1.35 -10.10 -11.90
C SER A 294 2.45 -10.97 -12.51
N VAL A 295 3.45 -11.39 -11.72
CA VAL A 295 4.58 -12.22 -12.21
C VAL A 295 4.18 -13.68 -12.43
N PHE A 296 3.18 -14.14 -11.69
CA PHE A 296 2.73 -15.52 -11.61
C PHE A 296 1.22 -15.55 -11.81
N ASN A 297 0.72 -16.59 -12.48
CA ASN A 297 -0.70 -16.88 -12.48
C ASN A 297 -1.13 -17.44 -11.10
N GLU A 298 -2.44 -17.62 -10.90
CA GLU A 298 -3.01 -18.02 -9.61
C GLU A 298 -2.51 -19.38 -9.13
N LYS A 299 -2.33 -20.35 -10.05
CA LYS A 299 -1.82 -21.67 -9.71
C LYS A 299 -0.34 -21.61 -9.32
N GLU A 300 0.48 -20.88 -10.09
CA GLU A 300 1.89 -20.64 -9.75
C GLU A 300 2.03 -19.94 -8.39
N LEU A 301 1.21 -18.92 -8.10
CA LEU A 301 1.21 -18.24 -6.81
C LEU A 301 0.89 -19.19 -5.66
N TYR A 302 -0.14 -20.02 -5.81
CA TYR A 302 -0.49 -21.05 -4.83
C TYR A 302 0.68 -22.00 -4.57
N ASP A 303 1.30 -22.52 -5.63
CA ASP A 303 2.39 -23.50 -5.51
C ASP A 303 3.62 -22.87 -4.85
N ILE A 304 4.00 -21.65 -5.24
CA ILE A 304 5.15 -20.93 -4.65
C ILE A 304 4.95 -20.65 -3.17
N ILE A 305 3.78 -20.14 -2.77
CA ILE A 305 3.51 -19.85 -1.36
C ILE A 305 3.48 -21.14 -0.56
N LYS A 306 2.70 -22.14 -1.00
CA LYS A 306 2.56 -23.41 -0.29
C LYS A 306 3.87 -24.17 -0.14
N GLU A 307 4.73 -24.15 -1.17
CA GLU A 307 6.02 -24.82 -1.11
C GLU A 307 6.98 -24.18 -0.09
N ASN A 308 6.94 -22.84 0.04
CA ASN A 308 7.95 -22.09 0.78
C ASN A 308 7.51 -21.67 2.19
N ILE A 309 6.22 -21.59 2.49
CA ILE A 309 5.69 -21.03 3.75
C ILE A 309 6.23 -21.74 5.01
N GLU A 310 6.46 -23.05 4.95
CA GLU A 310 7.05 -23.80 6.06
C GLU A 310 8.58 -23.91 5.99
N LYS A 311 9.16 -23.74 4.79
CA LYS A 311 10.62 -23.81 4.58
C LYS A 311 11.32 -22.51 4.96
N PHE A 312 10.63 -21.38 4.79
CA PHE A 312 11.16 -20.05 5.04
C PHE A 312 10.65 -19.53 6.39
N ASN A 313 11.57 -19.39 7.35
CA ASN A 313 11.21 -18.91 8.68
C ASN A 313 11.03 -17.39 8.69
N THR A 314 9.79 -16.94 8.90
CA THR A 314 9.43 -15.53 9.07
C THR A 314 8.85 -15.25 10.45
N SER A 315 8.60 -13.97 10.76
CA SER A 315 7.82 -13.58 11.94
C SER A 315 6.38 -14.11 11.88
N ASN A 316 5.70 -14.12 13.03
CA ASN A 316 4.31 -14.58 13.12
C ASN A 316 3.38 -13.73 12.24
N SER A 317 3.54 -12.40 12.26
CA SER A 317 2.78 -11.48 11.42
C SER A 317 2.92 -11.78 9.93
N GLN A 318 4.14 -12.08 9.48
CA GLN A 318 4.42 -12.48 8.09
C GLN A 318 3.80 -13.85 7.75
N LYS A 319 3.89 -14.85 8.65
CA LYS A 319 3.26 -16.16 8.42
C LYS A 319 1.75 -16.04 8.29
N ALA A 320 1.10 -15.29 9.18
CA ALA A 320 -0.34 -15.05 9.11
C ALA A 320 -0.74 -14.37 7.78
N PHE A 321 0.06 -13.40 7.35
CA PHE A 321 -0.12 -12.71 6.08
C PHE A 321 0.03 -13.64 4.86
N SER A 322 1.01 -14.54 4.88
CA SER A 322 1.23 -15.55 3.83
C SER A 322 0.12 -16.60 3.79
N TYR A 323 -0.32 -17.12 4.94
CA TYR A 323 -1.44 -18.05 5.03
C TYR A 323 -2.75 -17.42 4.52
N PHE A 324 -2.99 -16.15 4.84
CA PHE A 324 -4.16 -15.45 4.31
C PHE A 324 -4.08 -15.21 2.79
N HIS A 325 -2.88 -14.96 2.25
CA HIS A 325 -2.67 -14.95 0.80
C HIS A 325 -2.95 -16.32 0.18
N LEU A 326 -2.49 -17.39 0.81
CA LEU A 326 -2.72 -18.76 0.38
C LEU A 326 -4.23 -19.06 0.33
N PHE A 327 -4.99 -18.63 1.34
CA PHE A 327 -6.45 -18.69 1.34
C PHE A 327 -7.08 -17.94 0.16
N ILE A 328 -6.69 -16.69 -0.08
CA ILE A 328 -7.25 -15.87 -1.18
C ILE A 328 -7.03 -16.53 -2.54
N VAL A 329 -5.80 -16.99 -2.82
CA VAL A 329 -5.50 -17.63 -4.11
C VAL A 329 -6.17 -19.00 -4.22
N SER A 330 -6.29 -19.73 -3.12
CA SER A 330 -6.99 -21.02 -3.07
C SER A 330 -8.46 -20.90 -3.43
N LYS A 331 -9.14 -19.81 -3.02
CA LYS A 331 -10.53 -19.53 -3.45
C LYS A 331 -10.65 -19.37 -4.96
N LYS A 332 -9.65 -18.80 -5.63
CA LYS A 332 -9.70 -18.55 -7.08
C LYS A 332 -9.50 -19.81 -7.91
N ILE A 333 -8.74 -20.79 -7.40
CA ILE A 333 -8.47 -22.05 -8.07
C ILE A 333 -9.35 -23.21 -7.56
N ASN A 334 -10.41 -22.92 -6.81
CA ASN A 334 -11.40 -23.87 -6.29
C ASN A 334 -10.82 -25.02 -5.45
N ILE A 335 -9.90 -24.70 -4.52
CA ILE A 335 -9.44 -25.67 -3.52
C ILE A 335 -10.60 -26.02 -2.55
N SER A 336 -10.56 -27.23 -1.97
CA SER A 336 -11.56 -27.73 -1.02
C SER A 336 -11.75 -26.84 0.22
N LYS A 337 -12.98 -26.83 0.74
CA LYS A 337 -13.39 -26.13 1.96
C LYS A 337 -12.47 -26.42 3.14
N GLU A 338 -12.09 -27.68 3.33
CA GLU A 338 -11.25 -28.13 4.44
C GLU A 338 -9.88 -27.43 4.44
N ASN A 339 -9.25 -27.32 3.27
CA ASN A 339 -7.98 -26.61 3.12
C ASN A 339 -8.17 -25.09 3.32
N LEU A 340 -9.29 -24.50 2.86
CA LEU A 340 -9.56 -23.08 3.09
C LEU A 340 -9.68 -22.76 4.59
N ILE A 341 -10.34 -23.63 5.35
CA ILE A 341 -10.46 -23.53 6.80
C ILE A 341 -9.07 -23.68 7.44
N GLU A 342 -8.30 -24.70 7.07
CA GLU A 342 -6.95 -24.93 7.60
C GLU A 342 -6.05 -23.71 7.44
N PHE A 343 -6.04 -23.09 6.25
CA PHE A 343 -5.21 -21.89 6.02
C PHE A 343 -5.63 -20.71 6.89
N LEU A 344 -6.93 -20.52 7.11
CA LEU A 344 -7.43 -19.44 7.98
C LEU A 344 -7.16 -19.72 9.46
N GLU A 345 -7.28 -20.98 9.89
CA GLU A 345 -6.93 -21.40 11.25
C GLU A 345 -5.43 -21.20 11.51
N LYS A 346 -4.56 -21.54 10.54
CA LYS A 346 -3.13 -21.25 10.60
C LYS A 346 -2.84 -19.75 10.66
N ALA A 347 -3.52 -18.94 9.85
CA ALA A 347 -3.37 -17.49 9.93
C ALA A 347 -3.77 -16.95 11.32
N LEU A 348 -4.82 -17.52 11.91
CA LEU A 348 -5.29 -17.15 13.24
C LEU A 348 -4.38 -17.64 14.38
N GLU A 349 -3.72 -18.79 14.21
CA GLU A 349 -2.70 -19.31 15.13
C GLU A 349 -1.53 -18.31 15.26
N TYR A 350 -1.07 -17.78 14.12
CA TYR A 350 0.03 -16.81 14.11
C TYR A 350 -0.39 -15.38 14.44
N ASP A 351 -1.66 -15.03 14.25
CA ASP A 351 -2.18 -13.67 14.47
C ASP A 351 -3.61 -13.70 15.02
N TYR A 352 -3.71 -14.08 16.29
CA TYR A 352 -4.98 -14.32 16.98
C TYR A 352 -5.88 -13.08 17.13
N GLU A 353 -5.26 -11.90 17.21
CA GLU A 353 -5.93 -10.60 17.44
C GLU A 353 -6.57 -10.01 16.18
N ASN A 354 -6.43 -10.68 15.03
CA ASN A 354 -6.95 -10.22 13.76
C ASN A 354 -8.23 -10.95 13.37
N ASP A 355 -9.37 -10.39 13.77
CA ASP A 355 -10.69 -10.97 13.50
C ASP A 355 -11.07 -11.07 12.01
N LYS A 356 -10.25 -10.52 11.11
CA LYS A 356 -10.34 -10.78 9.66
C LYS A 356 -10.43 -12.27 9.36
N TYR A 357 -9.60 -13.10 10.02
CA TYR A 357 -9.56 -14.54 9.75
C TYR A 357 -10.83 -15.22 10.23
N ARG A 358 -11.37 -14.83 11.40
CA ARG A 358 -12.64 -15.33 11.91
C ARG A 358 -13.81 -14.96 11.01
N ILE A 359 -13.85 -13.73 10.51
CA ILE A 359 -14.87 -13.27 9.55
C ILE A 359 -14.84 -14.15 8.29
N HIS A 360 -13.65 -14.43 7.74
CA HIS A 360 -13.52 -15.30 6.57
C HIS A 360 -13.81 -16.78 6.87
N LEU A 361 -13.54 -17.28 8.08
CA LEU A 361 -13.94 -18.63 8.49
C LEU A 361 -15.46 -18.78 8.47
N ILE A 362 -16.18 -17.79 9.01
CA ILE A 362 -17.65 -17.76 8.93
C ILE A 362 -18.12 -17.67 7.48
N ASP A 363 -17.51 -16.80 6.65
CA ASP A 363 -17.83 -16.72 5.21
C ASP A 363 -17.69 -18.09 4.52
N VAL A 364 -16.60 -18.82 4.77
CA VAL A 364 -16.39 -20.15 4.20
C VAL A 364 -17.48 -21.12 4.65
N LEU A 365 -17.80 -21.18 5.95
CA LEU A 365 -18.82 -22.08 6.47
C LEU A 365 -20.22 -21.79 5.90
N LEU A 366 -20.60 -20.51 5.84
CA LEU A 366 -21.91 -20.10 5.32
C LEU A 366 -22.04 -20.41 3.82
N ASN A 367 -21.00 -20.14 3.02
CA ASN A 367 -21.03 -20.45 1.58
C ASN A 367 -21.07 -21.96 1.28
N HIS A 368 -20.73 -22.81 2.26
CA HIS A 368 -20.82 -24.27 2.15
C HIS A 368 -22.01 -24.87 2.91
N ASN A 369 -22.99 -24.04 3.29
CA ASN A 369 -24.20 -24.44 4.01
C ASN A 369 -23.93 -25.12 5.37
N GLU A 370 -22.77 -24.88 5.98
CA GLU A 370 -22.38 -25.41 7.30
C GLU A 370 -22.94 -24.51 8.42
N PHE A 371 -24.24 -24.20 8.35
CA PHE A 371 -24.87 -23.18 9.19
C PHE A 371 -24.77 -23.45 10.69
N SER A 372 -24.94 -24.71 11.10
CA SER A 372 -24.81 -25.10 12.51
C SER A 372 -23.40 -24.83 13.03
N LYS A 373 -22.35 -25.13 12.25
CA LYS A 373 -20.96 -24.85 12.64
C LYS A 373 -20.68 -23.35 12.67
N ALA A 374 -21.14 -22.61 11.68
CA ALA A 374 -21.01 -21.16 11.64
C ALA A 374 -21.69 -20.50 12.86
N ASN A 375 -22.87 -20.97 13.24
CA ASN A 375 -23.62 -20.46 14.39
C ASN A 375 -22.90 -20.74 15.72
N GLU A 376 -22.39 -21.96 15.92
CA GLU A 376 -21.62 -22.28 17.14
C GLU A 376 -20.28 -21.52 17.20
N MET A 377 -19.60 -21.34 16.06
CA MET A 377 -18.39 -20.53 16.02
C MET A 377 -18.70 -19.06 16.35
N LEU A 378 -19.77 -18.49 15.78
CA LEU A 378 -20.21 -17.13 16.10
C LEU A 378 -20.61 -16.98 17.57
N LYS A 379 -21.26 -17.99 18.16
CA LYS A 379 -21.55 -18.00 19.61
C LYS A 379 -20.28 -17.79 20.42
N THR A 380 -19.25 -18.60 20.18
CA THR A 380 -17.97 -18.48 20.90
C THR A 380 -17.33 -17.11 20.66
N ILE A 381 -17.32 -16.62 19.42
CA ILE A 381 -16.75 -15.31 19.08
C ILE A 381 -17.50 -14.19 19.81
N LEU A 382 -18.82 -14.17 19.76
CA LEU A 382 -19.62 -13.11 20.37
C LEU A 382 -19.55 -13.15 21.90
N LEU A 383 -19.39 -14.33 22.50
CA LEU A 383 -19.20 -14.43 23.95
C LEU A 383 -17.82 -13.99 24.43
N THR A 384 -16.81 -13.97 23.56
CA THR A 384 -15.40 -13.74 23.98
C THR A 384 -14.76 -12.50 23.38
N ARG A 385 -15.22 -12.05 22.21
CA ARG A 385 -14.58 -11.02 21.36
C ARG A 385 -15.58 -10.25 20.48
N GLU A 386 -16.82 -10.04 20.97
CA GLU A 386 -17.85 -9.35 20.18
C GLU A 386 -17.41 -7.98 19.68
N SER A 387 -16.79 -7.18 20.56
CA SER A 387 -16.36 -5.82 20.25
C SER A 387 -15.34 -5.80 19.11
N GLU A 388 -14.30 -6.62 19.20
CA GLU A 388 -13.22 -6.71 18.23
C GLU A 388 -13.71 -7.25 16.89
N TYR A 389 -14.57 -8.28 16.93
CA TYR A 389 -15.17 -8.88 15.75
C TYR A 389 -16.06 -7.88 15.00
N LEU A 390 -17.02 -7.24 15.69
CA LEU A 390 -17.91 -6.27 15.07
C LEU A 390 -17.15 -5.02 14.60
N LYS A 391 -16.18 -4.53 15.37
CA LYS A 391 -15.29 -3.43 14.95
C LYS A 391 -14.55 -3.76 13.65
N THR A 392 -14.06 -4.99 13.51
CA THR A 392 -13.37 -5.43 12.30
C THR A 392 -14.35 -5.60 11.14
N LEU A 393 -15.52 -6.22 11.37
CA LEU A 393 -16.54 -6.42 10.35
C LEU A 393 -17.07 -5.09 9.76
N PHE A 394 -17.19 -4.06 10.59
CA PHE A 394 -17.67 -2.73 10.18
C PHE A 394 -16.55 -1.73 9.88
N LEU A 395 -15.30 -2.20 9.77
CA LEU A 395 -14.14 -1.36 9.52
C LEU A 395 -14.32 -0.54 8.23
N LYS A 396 -14.14 0.78 8.33
CA LYS A 396 -14.16 1.71 7.20
C LYS A 396 -12.73 1.93 6.69
N GLY A 397 -12.49 1.59 5.44
CA GLY A 397 -11.26 1.87 4.72
C GLY A 397 -11.42 3.03 3.75
N TRP A 398 -10.51 3.13 2.77
CA TRP A 398 -10.46 4.26 1.84
C TRP A 398 -11.50 4.21 0.72
N ILE A 399 -12.03 3.02 0.38
CA ILE A 399 -13.11 2.83 -0.62
C ILE A 399 -14.47 2.58 0.08
N GLY A 400 -14.54 2.83 1.39
CA GLY A 400 -15.71 2.54 2.21
C GLY A 400 -15.53 1.28 3.08
N VAL A 401 -16.63 0.58 3.37
CA VAL A 401 -16.65 -0.51 4.35
C VAL A 401 -15.89 -1.73 3.82
N VAL A 402 -14.84 -2.12 4.52
CA VAL A 402 -13.83 -3.11 4.10
C VAL A 402 -14.42 -4.50 3.81
N TYR A 403 -15.42 -4.92 4.59
CA TYR A 403 -16.04 -6.26 4.51
C TYR A 403 -17.47 -6.22 3.95
N SER A 404 -17.87 -5.12 3.32
CA SER A 404 -19.24 -4.94 2.78
C SER A 404 -19.66 -6.06 1.82
N ASN A 405 -18.72 -6.62 1.06
CA ASN A 405 -18.94 -7.73 0.13
C ASN A 405 -19.33 -9.05 0.84
N LEU A 406 -19.07 -9.18 2.15
CA LEU A 406 -19.42 -10.35 2.93
C LEU A 406 -20.77 -10.20 3.65
N PHE A 407 -21.36 -9.00 3.68
CA PHE A 407 -22.58 -8.77 4.46
C PHE A 407 -23.77 -9.59 3.97
N ASP A 408 -23.90 -9.77 2.66
CA ASP A 408 -25.07 -10.40 2.07
C ASP A 408 -25.17 -11.89 2.42
N ILE A 409 -24.05 -12.59 2.66
CA ILE A 409 -24.11 -14.00 3.06
C ILE A 409 -24.66 -14.16 4.48
N TYR A 410 -24.35 -13.25 5.42
CA TYR A 410 -24.96 -13.25 6.75
C TYR A 410 -26.46 -12.97 6.69
N LEU A 411 -26.86 -11.98 5.89
CA LEU A 411 -28.27 -11.60 5.75
C LEU A 411 -29.10 -12.74 5.16
N LYS A 412 -28.59 -13.41 4.10
CA LYS A 412 -29.26 -14.55 3.47
C LYS A 412 -29.32 -15.78 4.36
N SER A 413 -28.32 -15.97 5.23
CA SER A 413 -28.24 -17.12 6.13
C SER A 413 -28.96 -16.88 7.47
N SER A 414 -29.53 -15.69 7.69
CA SER A 414 -30.21 -15.35 8.93
C SER A 414 -31.52 -16.10 9.08
N CYS A 415 -31.66 -16.86 10.16
CA CYS A 415 -32.93 -17.46 10.56
C CYS A 415 -32.98 -17.70 12.07
N LEU A 416 -34.18 -17.94 12.61
CA LEU A 416 -34.39 -18.16 14.05
C LEU A 416 -33.66 -19.41 14.59
N GLN A 417 -33.41 -20.41 13.74
CA GLN A 417 -32.66 -21.60 14.12
C GLN A 417 -31.18 -21.30 14.40
N TYR A 418 -30.64 -20.24 13.80
CA TYR A 418 -29.24 -19.83 13.93
C TYR A 418 -29.15 -18.42 14.53
N PRO A 419 -29.42 -18.26 15.83
CA PRO A 419 -29.60 -16.96 16.47
C PRO A 419 -28.34 -16.09 16.43
N TYR A 420 -27.13 -16.66 16.43
CA TYR A 420 -25.89 -15.88 16.39
C TYR A 420 -25.56 -15.39 14.97
N ILE A 421 -25.94 -16.15 13.94
CA ILE A 421 -25.93 -15.64 12.55
C ILE A 421 -26.93 -14.49 12.42
N ALA A 422 -28.15 -14.66 12.95
CA ALA A 422 -29.18 -13.62 12.93
C ALA A 422 -28.79 -12.35 13.71
N TYR A 423 -28.07 -12.51 14.82
CA TYR A 423 -27.53 -11.40 15.60
C TYR A 423 -26.57 -10.53 14.79
N VAL A 424 -25.60 -11.14 14.10
CA VAL A 424 -24.67 -10.40 13.23
C VAL A 424 -25.40 -9.76 12.06
N ALA A 425 -26.35 -10.46 11.45
CA ALA A 425 -27.20 -9.92 10.38
C ALA A 425 -27.98 -8.67 10.82
N MET A 426 -28.53 -8.66 12.03
CA MET A 426 -29.19 -7.48 12.62
C MET A 426 -28.22 -6.30 12.75
N HIS A 427 -26.99 -6.52 13.24
CA HIS A 427 -25.98 -5.46 13.34
C HIS A 427 -25.56 -4.91 11.97
N ILE A 428 -25.46 -5.77 10.95
CA ILE A 428 -25.23 -5.37 9.57
C ILE A 428 -26.35 -4.44 9.07
N LEU A 429 -27.62 -4.78 9.32
CA LEU A 429 -28.75 -3.93 8.94
C LEU A 429 -28.71 -2.59 9.66
N LYS A 430 -28.48 -2.58 10.98
CA LYS A 430 -28.35 -1.36 11.78
C LYS A 430 -27.25 -0.45 11.25
N PHE A 431 -26.11 -1.04 10.87
CA PHE A 431 -24.98 -0.30 10.30
C PHE A 431 -25.27 0.24 8.90
N ARG A 432 -25.94 -0.51 8.03
CA ARG A 432 -26.38 -0.02 6.71
C ARG A 432 -27.35 1.17 6.84
N THR A 433 -28.32 1.09 7.75
CA THR A 433 -29.27 2.19 7.99
C THR A 433 -28.56 3.44 8.51
N SER A 434 -27.60 3.30 9.43
CA SER A 434 -26.85 4.46 9.94
C SER A 434 -26.01 5.15 8.85
N LEU A 435 -25.41 4.37 7.94
CA LEU A 435 -24.70 4.92 6.77
C LEU A 435 -25.63 5.68 5.82
N GLN A 436 -26.84 5.16 5.56
CA GLN A 436 -27.82 5.85 4.70
C GLN A 436 -28.27 7.17 5.31
N ILE A 437 -28.54 7.21 6.63
CA ILE A 437 -28.89 8.44 7.34
C ILE A 437 -27.73 9.45 7.28
N GLN A 438 -26.47 9.00 7.46
CA GLN A 438 -25.30 9.88 7.32
C GLN A 438 -25.19 10.47 5.91
N ASN A 439 -25.46 9.69 4.87
CA ASN A 439 -25.41 10.15 3.48
C ASN A 439 -26.57 11.08 3.11
N LEU A 440 -27.70 11.03 3.81
CA LEU A 440 -28.81 11.97 3.62
C LEU A 440 -28.56 13.32 4.31
N ASN A 441 -27.69 13.35 5.31
CA ASN A 441 -27.37 14.53 6.12
C ASN A 441 -26.09 15.25 5.68
N ASN A 442 -25.37 14.73 4.68
CA ASN A 442 -24.19 15.33 4.03
C ASN A 442 -24.53 15.68 2.58
#